data_AF-A0A376RQA9-F1
#
_entry.id   AF-A0A376RQA9-F1
#
_cell.length_a   1.000
_cell.length_b   1.000
_cell.length_c   1.000
_cell.angle_alpha   90.00
_cell.angle_beta   90.00
_cell.angle_gamma   90.00
#
_symmetry.space_group_name_H-M   'P 1'
#
loop_
_entity.id
_entity.type
_entity.pdbx_description
1 polymer ?
#
loop_
_entity_poly.entity_id
_entity_poly.type
_entity_poly.pdbx_seq_one_letter_code
_entity_poly.pdbx_strand_id
1 'polypeptide(L)'
;MGSGKTISLAGPSIIFRLYDHRFYALFVMRAMGELLLSNLEYKSFSDFASDLLGPWAGYFTGWTYWFCWVVTGMADVVAITAYAQFWFPDLSDWVASRR
;
A
#
# COMPACT_ATOMS: atom_id res chain seq x y z
N MET A 1 -7.83 15.84 -1.26
CA MET A 1 -7.79 16.23 -2.70
C MET A 1 -7.06 15.19 -3.59
N GLY A 2 -7.35 13.88 -3.47
CA GLY A 2 -6.69 12.84 -4.30
C GLY A 2 -7.61 12.07 -5.25
N SER A 3 -8.86 11.84 -4.85
CA SER A 3 -9.78 10.98 -5.62
C SER A 3 -10.43 11.73 -6.80
N GLY A 4 -11.00 12.92 -6.57
CA GLY A 4 -11.76 13.65 -7.60
C GLY A 4 -10.93 14.18 -8.78
N LYS A 5 -9.69 14.67 -8.55
CA LYS A 5 -8.80 15.12 -9.64
C LYS A 5 -8.27 13.94 -10.47
N THR A 6 -7.91 12.82 -9.84
CA THR A 6 -7.46 11.62 -10.57
C THR A 6 -8.58 11.02 -11.41
N ILE A 7 -9.81 11.01 -10.90
CA ILE A 7 -11.01 10.57 -11.63
C ILE A 7 -11.33 11.52 -12.80
N SER A 8 -11.21 12.85 -12.60
CA SER A 8 -11.46 13.83 -13.67
C SER A 8 -10.35 13.89 -14.73
N LEU A 9 -9.09 13.64 -14.38
CA LEU A 9 -7.94 13.65 -15.31
C LEU A 9 -7.77 12.33 -16.07
N ALA A 10 -8.16 11.19 -15.49
CA ALA A 10 -8.03 9.89 -16.14
C ALA A 10 -9.21 9.54 -17.07
N GLY A 11 -10.36 10.22 -16.93
CA GLY A 11 -11.57 9.87 -17.70
C GLY A 11 -12.05 8.43 -17.42
N PRO A 12 -12.87 7.83 -18.31
CA PRO A 12 -13.38 6.46 -18.12
C PRO A 12 -12.29 5.38 -18.07
N SER A 13 -11.04 5.71 -18.43
CA SER A 13 -9.89 4.79 -18.39
C SER A 13 -9.47 4.35 -16.98
N ILE A 14 -9.90 5.08 -15.94
CA ILE A 14 -9.59 4.71 -14.55
C ILE A 14 -10.23 3.38 -14.13
N ILE A 15 -11.38 3.04 -14.74
CA ILE A 15 -12.10 1.80 -14.47
C ILE A 15 -11.25 0.60 -14.92
N PHE A 16 -10.58 0.70 -16.08
CA PHE A 16 -9.67 -0.33 -16.57
C PHE A 16 -8.48 -0.52 -15.64
N ARG A 17 -7.88 0.57 -15.15
CA ARG A 17 -6.75 0.51 -14.21
C ARG A 17 -7.15 -0.14 -12.88
N LEU A 18 -8.34 0.18 -12.37
CA LEU A 18 -8.87 -0.43 -11.14
C LEU A 18 -9.18 -1.92 -11.32
N TYR A 19 -9.70 -2.31 -12.49
CA TYR A 19 -9.98 -3.71 -12.82
C TYR A 19 -8.69 -4.53 -12.94
N ASP A 20 -7.72 -4.02 -13.69
CA ASP A 20 -6.43 -4.65 -13.93
C ASP A 20 -5.68 -4.92 -12.61
N HIS A 21 -5.58 -3.91 -11.73
CA HIS A 21 -4.96 -4.08 -10.41
C HIS A 21 -5.67 -5.16 -9.57
N ARG A 22 -7.00 -5.18 -9.58
CA ARG A 22 -7.79 -6.19 -8.87
C ARG A 22 -7.63 -7.59 -9.46
N PHE A 23 -7.53 -7.70 -10.79
CA PHE A 23 -7.34 -8.96 -11.48
C PHE A 23 -6.00 -9.60 -11.10
N TYR A 24 -4.90 -8.83 -11.13
CA TYR A 24 -3.60 -9.31 -10.68
C TYR A 24 -3.60 -9.70 -9.20
N ALA A 25 -4.21 -8.88 -8.33
CA ALA A 25 -4.32 -9.18 -6.91
C ALA A 25 -5.07 -10.50 -6.65
N LEU A 26 -6.16 -10.75 -7.37
CA LEU A 26 -6.92 -12.01 -7.27
C LEU A 26 -6.09 -13.22 -7.70
N PHE A 27 -5.31 -13.09 -8.77
CA PHE A 27 -4.45 -14.17 -9.25
C PHE A 27 -3.36 -14.52 -8.23
N VAL A 28 -2.71 -13.50 -7.67
CA VAL A 28 -1.68 -13.67 -6.63
C VAL A 28 -2.27 -14.31 -5.38
N MET A 29 -3.43 -13.82 -4.89
CA MET A 29 -4.09 -14.42 -3.72
C MET A 29 -4.52 -15.87 -3.95
N ARG A 30 -4.93 -16.22 -5.18
CA ARG A 30 -5.26 -17.62 -5.53
C ARG A 30 -4.05 -18.53 -5.51
N ALA A 31 -2.96 -18.12 -6.14
CA ALA A 31 -1.71 -18.88 -6.13
C ALA A 31 -1.16 -19.05 -4.70
N MET A 32 -1.20 -17.98 -3.89
CA MET A 32 -0.82 -18.04 -2.48
C MET A 32 -1.71 -18.98 -1.66
N GLY A 33 -3.02 -18.99 -1.91
CA GLY A 33 -3.97 -19.86 -1.22
C GLY A 33 -3.69 -21.35 -1.44
N GLU A 34 -3.34 -21.74 -2.67
CA GLU A 34 -2.95 -23.13 -2.96
C GLU A 34 -1.62 -23.52 -2.31
N LEU A 35 -0.67 -22.58 -2.24
CA LEU A 35 0.63 -22.78 -1.59
C LEU A 35 0.51 -22.94 -0.07
N LEU A 36 -0.36 -22.16 0.58
CA LEU A 36 -0.66 -22.27 2.02
C LEU A 36 -1.38 -23.57 2.40
N LEU A 37 -2.24 -24.09 1.51
CA LEU A 37 -2.91 -25.39 1.69
C LEU A 37 -1.95 -26.57 1.51
N SER A 38 -0.87 -26.40 0.73
CA SER A 38 0.12 -27.45 0.52
C SER A 38 1.07 -27.65 1.70
N ASN A 39 1.31 -26.61 2.52
CA ASN A 39 2.22 -26.69 3.66
C ASN A 39 1.82 -25.71 4.78
N LEU A 40 1.30 -26.23 5.89
CA LEU A 40 0.73 -25.47 7.01
C LEU A 40 1.77 -24.92 8.00
N GLU A 41 3.07 -25.16 7.79
CA GLU A 41 4.13 -24.62 8.66
C GLU A 41 4.47 -23.15 8.39
N TYR A 42 4.09 -22.59 7.23
CA TYR A 42 4.40 -21.20 6.89
C TYR A 42 3.49 -20.22 7.65
N LYS A 43 4.08 -19.47 8.59
CA LYS A 43 3.35 -18.50 9.43
C LYS A 43 3.29 -17.09 8.82
N SER A 44 4.13 -16.77 7.84
CA SER A 44 4.20 -15.43 7.24
C SER A 44 4.62 -15.46 5.77
N PHE A 45 4.19 -14.48 4.97
CA PHE A 45 4.51 -14.37 3.54
C PHE A 45 6.02 -14.31 3.27
N SER A 46 6.79 -13.74 4.20
CA SER A 46 8.24 -13.70 4.09
C SER A 46 8.90 -15.07 4.31
N ASP A 47 8.30 -15.94 5.14
CA ASP A 47 8.83 -17.29 5.40
C ASP A 47 8.72 -18.17 4.15
N PHE A 48 7.57 -18.16 3.47
CA PHE A 48 7.39 -18.88 2.20
C PHE A 48 8.35 -18.36 1.11
N ALA A 49 8.50 -17.03 1.00
CA ALA A 49 9.39 -16.44 0.02
C ALA A 49 10.86 -16.77 0.31
N SER A 50 11.25 -16.82 1.59
CA SER A 50 12.61 -17.19 2.01
C SER A 50 12.93 -18.66 1.73
N ASP A 51 11.95 -19.54 1.84
CA ASP A 51 12.13 -20.98 1.69
C ASP A 51 12.03 -21.42 0.22
N LEU A 52 11.13 -20.81 -0.56
CA LEU A 52 10.88 -21.17 -1.97
C LEU A 52 11.81 -20.47 -2.97
N LEU A 53 12.21 -19.21 -2.70
CA LEU A 53 13.07 -18.40 -3.58
C LEU A 53 14.46 -18.14 -2.97
N GLY A 54 14.68 -18.58 -1.73
CA GLY A 54 15.93 -18.44 -1.00
C GLY A 54 15.95 -17.25 -0.03
N PRO A 55 16.87 -17.24 0.95
CA PRO A 55 16.89 -16.29 2.07
C PRO A 55 16.99 -14.82 1.64
N TRP A 56 17.53 -14.55 0.45
CA TRP A 56 17.57 -13.21 -0.15
C TRP A 56 16.18 -12.66 -0.45
N ALA A 57 15.24 -13.50 -0.92
CA ALA A 57 13.87 -13.07 -1.23
C ALA A 57 13.08 -12.72 0.04
N GLY A 58 13.33 -13.42 1.15
CA GLY A 58 12.79 -13.06 2.47
C GLY A 58 13.27 -11.67 2.92
N TYR A 59 14.56 -11.38 2.77
CA TYR A 59 15.13 -10.07 3.11
C TYR A 59 14.51 -8.93 2.28
N PHE A 60 14.44 -9.08 0.95
CA PHE A 60 13.87 -8.06 0.07
C PHE A 60 12.38 -7.83 0.31
N THR A 61 11.59 -8.89 0.52
CA THR A 61 10.15 -8.77 0.80
C THR A 61 9.89 -8.10 2.14
N GLY A 62 10.64 -8.47 3.19
CA GLY A 62 10.54 -7.83 4.50
C GLY A 62 10.91 -6.34 4.45
N TRP A 63 12.00 -5.99 3.76
CA TRP A 63 12.44 -4.61 3.64
C TRP A 63 11.46 -3.76 2.82
N THR A 64 10.95 -4.29 1.69
CA THR A 64 9.94 -3.60 0.87
C THR A 64 8.64 -3.38 1.64
N TYR A 65 8.23 -4.36 2.46
CA TYR A 65 7.06 -4.25 3.31
C TYR A 65 7.22 -3.12 4.33
N TRP A 66 8.37 -3.07 5.03
CA TRP A 66 8.66 -1.99 5.97
C TRP A 66 8.67 -0.62 5.29
N PHE A 67 9.29 -0.50 4.10
CA PHE A 67 9.29 0.74 3.33
C PHE A 67 7.89 1.18 2.91
N CYS A 68 7.05 0.25 2.48
CA CYS A 68 5.67 0.53 2.12
C CYS A 68 4.91 1.14 3.30
N TRP A 69 5.10 0.61 4.52
CA TRP A 69 4.51 1.17 5.72
C TRP A 69 5.02 2.56 6.07
N VAL A 70 6.33 2.81 5.96
CA VAL A 70 6.91 4.14 6.21
C VAL A 70 6.35 5.17 5.23
N VAL A 71 6.30 4.84 3.94
CA VAL A 71 5.76 5.73 2.90
C VAL A 71 4.26 5.97 3.09
N THR A 72 3.49 4.94 3.45
CA THR A 72 2.06 5.07 3.75
C THR A 72 1.84 6.00 4.94
N GLY A 73 2.59 5.82 6.03
CA GLY A 73 2.51 6.69 7.20
C GLY A 73 2.83 8.15 6.89
N MET A 74 3.85 8.41 6.06
CA MET A 74 4.15 9.76 5.57
C MET A 74 3.01 10.32 4.72
N ALA A 75 2.42 9.53 3.83
CA ALA A 75 1.30 9.94 3.01
C ALA A 75 0.05 10.28 3.86
N ASP A 76 -0.23 9.49 4.90
CA ASP A 76 -1.32 9.76 5.84
C ASP A 76 -1.10 11.08 6.60
N VAL A 77 0.11 11.37 7.07
CA VAL A 77 0.44 12.65 7.72
C VAL A 77 0.22 13.82 6.77
N VAL A 78 0.70 13.73 5.52
CA VAL A 78 0.50 14.77 4.50
C VAL A 78 -0.99 14.95 4.20
N ALA A 79 -1.77 13.86 4.15
CA ALA A 79 -3.20 13.93 3.96
C ALA A 79 -3.89 14.64 5.13
N ILE A 80 -3.52 14.31 6.38
CA ILE A 80 -4.05 14.95 7.60
C ILE A 80 -3.72 16.45 7.61
N THR A 81 -2.49 16.85 7.31
CA THR A 81 -2.11 18.26 7.20
C THR A 81 -2.95 18.99 6.14
N ALA A 82 -3.13 18.38 4.97
CA ALA A 82 -3.96 18.94 3.91
C ALA A 82 -5.46 19.04 4.30
N TYR A 83 -5.98 18.07 5.06
CA TYR A 83 -7.34 18.12 5.59
C TYR A 83 -7.51 19.17 6.69
N ALA A 84 -6.53 19.31 7.59
CA ALA A 84 -6.53 20.30 8.65
C ALA A 84 -6.57 21.72 8.06
N GLN A 85 -5.77 22.00 7.02
CA GLN A 85 -5.80 23.28 6.29
C GLN A 85 -7.13 23.56 5.60
N PHE A 86 -7.83 22.53 5.10
CA PHE A 86 -9.13 22.70 4.45
C PHE A 86 -10.22 23.18 5.41
N TRP A 87 -10.18 22.72 6.66
CA TRP A 87 -11.18 23.06 7.68
C TRP A 87 -10.79 24.28 8.53
N PHE A 88 -9.50 24.51 8.75
CA PHE A 88 -8.99 25.65 9.53
C PHE A 88 -7.96 26.46 8.72
N PRO A 89 -8.41 27.39 7.86
CA PRO A 89 -7.52 28.17 6.99
C PRO A 89 -6.63 29.18 7.74
N ASP A 90 -6.94 29.51 8.99
CA ASP A 90 -6.16 30.45 9.83
C ASP A 90 -5.05 29.78 10.67
N LEU A 91 -4.96 28.45 10.68
CA LEU A 91 -3.90 27.72 11.38
C LEU A 91 -2.67 27.64 10.49
N SER A 92 -1.73 28.56 10.73
CA SER A 92 -0.38 28.57 10.13
C SER A 92 0.26 27.17 10.17
N ASP A 93 0.88 26.77 9.04
CA ASP A 93 1.64 25.51 8.84
C ASP A 93 2.59 25.14 9.98
N TRP A 94 3.03 26.13 10.76
CA TRP A 94 3.97 25.97 11.86
C TRP A 94 3.38 25.41 13.16
N VAL A 95 2.06 25.41 13.36
CA VAL A 95 1.45 24.91 14.61
C VAL A 95 1.16 23.40 14.54
N ALA A 96 0.78 22.88 13.37
CA ALA A 96 0.48 21.46 13.19
C ALA A 96 1.72 20.54 13.26
N SER A 97 2.93 21.08 13.13
CA SER A 97 4.19 20.31 13.26
C SER A 97 4.81 20.37 14.66
N ARG A 98 4.18 21.04 15.63
CA ARG A 98 4.71 21.16 16.99
C ARG A 98 3.62 21.09 18.06
N ARG A 99 3.00 19.92 18.20
CA ARG A 99 2.75 19.20 19.47
C ARG A 99 1.98 17.91 19.23
#